data_AF-A0A0F9BJT4-F1
#
_entry.id   AF-A0A0F9BJT4-F1
#
_cell.length_a   1.000
_cell.length_b   1.000
_cell.length_c   1.000
_cell.angle_alpha   90.00
_cell.angle_beta   90.00
_cell.angle_gamma   90.00
#
_symmetry.space_group_name_H-M   'P 1'
#
loop_
_entity.id
_entity.type
_entity.pdbx_description
1 polymer ?
#
loop_
_entity_poly.entity_id
_entity_poly.type
_entity_poly.pdbx_seq_one_letter_code
_entity_poly.pdbx_strand_id
1 'polypeptide(L)'
;IGVNQLTIEAQNPTYQTGYSLIHLSIRKINLEIESITKTNIIETDAGKDIMLSISLNNTDFGGFVRSAVITYVWEEGIGIMTDENNDGIYTTQINDIPNGTYTFEISAFAGDEYYIEDYEIIVVAIIEAQVNLLFPTLFILSIILAAGLAIYLIAYQTYLKYPRPVRKIRKYRKTLNKKNPPDVVIVDREKSFRRVFNSQTSFSSKIVKFKSLSKKIPEKMRKPNLEASLDSEQLIDKSLEKREELDKLIEKSISKPKN
;
A
#
# COMPACT_ATOMS: atom_id res chain seq x y z
N ILE A 1 -43.21 -13.67 -32.25
CA ILE A 1 -43.01 -13.19 -33.64
C ILE A 1 -44.33 -13.36 -34.37
N GLY A 2 -44.88 -12.29 -34.92
CA GLY A 2 -46.06 -12.36 -35.79
C GLY A 2 -45.60 -12.24 -37.24
N VAL A 3 -45.98 -13.20 -38.08
CA VAL A 3 -45.70 -13.14 -39.53
C VAL A 3 -47.02 -12.96 -40.25
N ASN A 4 -47.15 -11.86 -40.99
CA ASN A 4 -48.31 -11.58 -41.83
C ASN A 4 -47.86 -11.55 -43.30
N GLN A 5 -48.64 -12.22 -44.15
CA GLN A 5 -48.42 -12.24 -45.60
C GLN A 5 -49.49 -11.41 -46.27
N LEU A 6 -49.07 -10.48 -47.14
CA LEU A 6 -49.96 -9.61 -47.89
C LEU A 6 -49.70 -9.83 -49.38
N THR A 7 -50.72 -10.29 -50.10
CA THR A 7 -50.64 -10.53 -51.54
C THR A 7 -51.26 -9.36 -52.27
N ILE A 8 -50.47 -8.70 -53.13
CA ILE A 8 -50.96 -7.70 -54.07
C ILE A 8 -51.24 -8.40 -55.39
N GLU A 9 -52.47 -8.29 -55.86
CA GLU A 9 -52.90 -8.80 -57.15
C GLU A 9 -53.20 -7.63 -58.10
N ALA A 10 -52.60 -7.65 -59.29
CA ALA A 10 -52.88 -6.69 -60.34
C ALA A 10 -53.44 -7.41 -61.56
N GLN A 11 -54.66 -7.07 -61.94
CA GLN A 11 -55.35 -7.62 -63.11
C GLN A 11 -55.61 -6.57 -64.18
N ASN A 12 -55.43 -6.94 -65.44
CA ASN A 12 -55.85 -6.16 -66.59
C ASN A 12 -56.38 -7.10 -67.68
N PRO A 13 -57.55 -6.86 -68.30
CA PRO A 13 -58.15 -7.76 -69.29
C PRO A 13 -57.27 -8.13 -70.48
N THR A 14 -56.30 -7.27 -70.84
CA THR A 14 -55.40 -7.49 -71.98
C THR A 14 -54.00 -8.00 -71.58
N TYR A 15 -53.75 -8.22 -70.28
CA TYR A 15 -52.44 -8.68 -69.77
C TYR A 15 -52.58 -9.85 -68.80
N GLN A 16 -51.47 -10.52 -68.50
CA GLN A 16 -51.44 -11.57 -67.49
C GLN A 16 -51.57 -10.97 -66.09
N THR A 17 -52.36 -11.61 -65.22
CA THR A 17 -52.43 -11.26 -63.80
C THR A 17 -51.06 -11.36 -63.17
N GLY A 18 -50.63 -10.28 -62.52
CA GLY A 18 -49.41 -10.24 -61.73
C GLY A 18 -49.72 -10.41 -60.24
N TYR A 19 -48.91 -11.21 -59.56
CA TYR A 19 -48.95 -11.33 -58.10
C TYR A 19 -47.63 -10.82 -57.51
N SER A 20 -47.72 -10.11 -56.40
CA SER A 20 -46.56 -9.76 -55.57
C SER A 20 -46.84 -10.13 -54.12
N LEU A 21 -45.90 -10.83 -53.50
CA LEU A 21 -45.98 -11.24 -52.10
C LEU A 21 -45.16 -10.29 -51.25
N ILE A 22 -45.80 -9.65 -50.28
CA ILE A 22 -45.15 -8.83 -49.26
C ILE A 22 -45.14 -9.64 -47.96
N HIS A 23 -43.95 -9.84 -47.39
CA HIS A 23 -43.76 -10.47 -46.10
C HIS A 23 -43.52 -9.40 -45.04
N LEU A 24 -44.41 -9.33 -44.04
CA LEU A 24 -44.24 -8.47 -42.88
C LEU A 24 -43.94 -9.33 -41.65
N SER A 25 -42.76 -9.14 -41.06
CA SER A 25 -42.35 -9.80 -39.82
C SER A 25 -42.32 -8.78 -38.69
N ILE A 26 -43.14 -9.00 -37.66
CA ILE A 26 -43.16 -8.19 -36.45
C ILE A 26 -42.46 -8.98 -35.34
N ARG A 27 -41.36 -8.43 -34.84
CA ARG A 27 -40.63 -8.94 -33.67
C ARG A 27 -40.77 -7.98 -32.49
N LYS A 28 -40.59 -8.51 -31.28
CA LYS A 28 -40.43 -7.69 -30.08
C LYS A 28 -39.11 -6.94 -30.13
N ILE A 29 -39.06 -5.80 -29.45
CA ILE A 29 -37.86 -4.97 -29.30
C ILE A 29 -36.97 -5.64 -28.26
N ASN A 30 -35.73 -5.96 -28.62
CA ASN A 30 -34.79 -6.58 -27.68
C ASN A 30 -34.23 -5.53 -26.71
N LEU A 31 -34.32 -5.81 -25.41
CA LEU A 31 -33.64 -5.05 -24.37
C LEU A 31 -32.60 -5.92 -23.69
N GLU A 32 -31.46 -5.31 -23.37
CA GLU A 32 -30.38 -5.90 -22.62
C GLU A 32 -30.28 -5.21 -21.25
N ILE A 33 -30.16 -6.02 -20.19
CA ILE A 33 -29.90 -5.51 -18.86
C ILE A 33 -28.38 -5.35 -18.71
N GLU A 34 -27.93 -4.11 -18.48
CA GLU A 34 -26.52 -3.81 -18.28
C GLU A 34 -26.27 -3.28 -16.87
N SER A 35 -25.24 -3.81 -16.20
CA SER A 35 -24.73 -3.23 -14.95
C SER A 35 -23.96 -1.94 -15.24
N ILE A 36 -24.16 -0.90 -14.42
CA ILE A 36 -23.44 0.38 -14.56
C ILE A 36 -21.93 0.21 -14.38
N THR A 37 -21.53 -0.72 -13.51
CA THR A 37 -20.11 -1.02 -13.29
C THR A 37 -19.50 -1.79 -14.47
N LYS A 38 -20.33 -2.27 -15.42
CA LYS A 38 -19.98 -3.18 -16.51
C LYS A 38 -19.41 -4.53 -16.03
N THR A 39 -19.59 -4.82 -14.76
CA THR A 39 -19.25 -6.09 -14.14
C THR A 39 -20.50 -6.70 -13.55
N ASN A 40 -20.62 -8.02 -13.67
CA ASN A 40 -21.64 -8.80 -12.99
C ASN A 40 -21.19 -9.23 -11.58
N ILE A 41 -19.95 -8.92 -11.18
CA ILE A 41 -19.42 -9.23 -9.85
C ILE A 41 -19.26 -7.92 -9.08
N ILE A 42 -19.79 -7.90 -7.86
CA ILE A 42 -19.66 -6.81 -6.90
C ILE A 42 -19.03 -7.38 -5.62
N GLU A 43 -17.87 -6.85 -5.24
CA GLU A 43 -17.21 -7.19 -3.98
C GLU A 43 -17.56 -6.16 -2.92
N THR A 44 -17.97 -6.63 -1.74
CA THR A 44 -18.32 -5.78 -0.58
C THR A 44 -17.83 -6.42 0.72
N ASP A 45 -17.83 -5.64 1.79
CA ASP A 45 -17.59 -6.18 3.12
C ASP A 45 -18.90 -6.73 3.71
N ALA A 46 -18.81 -7.87 4.38
CA ALA A 46 -19.95 -8.44 5.10
C ALA A 46 -20.47 -7.44 6.15
N GLY A 47 -21.80 -7.32 6.23
CA GLY A 47 -22.53 -6.41 7.11
C GLY A 47 -22.61 -4.96 6.62
N LYS A 48 -22.10 -4.66 5.41
CA LYS A 48 -22.28 -3.35 4.77
C LYS A 48 -23.46 -3.35 3.82
N ASP A 49 -24.05 -2.18 3.65
CA ASP A 49 -25.07 -1.93 2.65
C ASP A 49 -24.41 -1.88 1.27
N ILE A 50 -25.08 -2.46 0.27
CA ILE A 50 -24.71 -2.33 -1.13
C ILE A 50 -25.77 -1.59 -1.91
N MET A 51 -25.33 -0.95 -2.99
CA MET A 51 -26.20 -0.33 -3.97
C MET A 51 -26.09 -1.11 -5.27
N LEU A 52 -27.17 -1.78 -5.66
CA LEU A 52 -27.27 -2.41 -6.98
C LEU A 52 -27.81 -1.38 -7.96
N SER A 53 -27.18 -1.26 -9.11
CA SER A 53 -27.55 -0.27 -10.12
C SER A 53 -27.43 -0.86 -11.52
N ILE A 54 -28.53 -0.84 -12.27
CA ILE A 54 -28.62 -1.40 -13.61
C ILE A 54 -29.32 -0.44 -14.58
N SER A 55 -29.09 -0.61 -15.86
CA SER A 55 -29.75 0.12 -16.94
C SER A 55 -30.35 -0.85 -17.97
N LEU A 56 -31.50 -0.50 -18.53
CA LEU A 56 -32.11 -1.24 -19.63
C LEU A 56 -31.75 -0.59 -20.96
N ASN A 57 -30.89 -1.24 -21.75
CA ASN A 57 -30.44 -0.75 -23.05
C ASN A 57 -31.26 -1.36 -24.19
N ASN A 58 -31.78 -0.54 -25.09
CA ASN A 58 -32.48 -1.00 -26.28
C ASN A 58 -31.47 -1.31 -27.40
N THR A 59 -31.27 -2.60 -27.71
CA THR A 59 -30.27 -3.01 -28.71
C THR A 59 -30.72 -2.76 -30.15
N ASP A 60 -32.02 -2.61 -30.39
CA ASP A 60 -32.58 -2.44 -31.73
C ASP A 60 -32.58 -0.97 -32.18
N PHE A 61 -32.89 -0.04 -31.27
CA PHE A 61 -33.03 1.39 -31.59
C PHE A 61 -32.03 2.29 -30.84
N GLY A 62 -31.30 1.73 -29.88
CA GLY A 62 -30.46 2.47 -28.95
C GLY A 62 -31.24 3.21 -27.86
N GLY A 63 -30.52 3.61 -26.82
CA GLY A 63 -31.05 4.41 -25.72
C GLY A 63 -31.59 3.60 -24.55
N PHE A 64 -31.80 4.29 -23.43
CA PHE A 64 -32.28 3.67 -22.19
C PHE A 64 -33.80 3.66 -22.12
N VAL A 65 -34.35 2.56 -21.63
CA VAL A 65 -35.78 2.40 -21.39
C VAL A 65 -36.15 2.90 -19.99
N ARG A 66 -37.07 3.85 -19.96
CA ARG A 66 -37.60 4.47 -18.74
C ARG A 66 -38.94 3.86 -18.35
N SER A 67 -39.32 4.01 -17.09
CA SER A 67 -40.60 3.53 -16.55
C SER A 67 -40.82 2.02 -16.64
N ALA A 68 -39.75 1.23 -16.55
CA ALA A 68 -39.84 -0.22 -16.42
C ALA A 68 -39.99 -0.64 -14.95
N VAL A 69 -40.61 -1.80 -14.72
CA VAL A 69 -40.64 -2.44 -13.42
C VAL A 69 -39.53 -3.47 -13.39
N ILE A 70 -38.56 -3.27 -12.50
CA ILE A 70 -37.44 -4.18 -12.33
C ILE A 70 -37.55 -4.82 -10.95
N THR A 71 -37.54 -6.14 -10.94
CA THR A 71 -37.57 -6.94 -9.73
C THR A 71 -36.29 -7.74 -9.61
N TYR A 72 -35.82 -7.94 -8.38
CA TYR A 72 -34.72 -8.84 -8.10
C TYR A 72 -35.15 -9.91 -7.09
N VAL A 73 -34.53 -11.07 -7.21
CA VAL A 73 -34.71 -12.23 -6.33
C VAL A 73 -33.33 -12.72 -5.92
N TRP A 74 -33.16 -13.03 -4.63
CA TRP A 74 -31.95 -13.64 -4.08
C TRP A 74 -32.33 -14.52 -2.88
N GLU A 75 -31.33 -15.19 -2.29
CA GLU A 75 -31.55 -16.19 -1.24
C GLU A 75 -32.37 -15.68 -0.05
N GLU A 76 -32.16 -14.43 0.36
CA GLU A 76 -32.80 -13.85 1.55
C GLU A 76 -34.08 -13.06 1.25
N GLY A 77 -34.44 -12.85 -0.02
CA GLY A 77 -35.68 -12.14 -0.34
C GLY A 77 -35.88 -11.69 -1.78
N ILE A 78 -36.91 -10.85 -1.94
CA ILE A 78 -37.30 -10.26 -3.22
C ILE A 78 -37.47 -8.75 -3.05
N GLY A 79 -37.21 -7.99 -4.09
CA GLY A 79 -37.39 -6.55 -4.07
C GLY A 79 -37.59 -5.93 -5.44
N ILE A 80 -37.77 -4.60 -5.45
CA ILE A 80 -38.01 -3.79 -6.65
C ILE A 80 -36.90 -2.73 -6.72
N MET A 81 -36.41 -2.46 -7.93
CA MET A 81 -35.47 -1.37 -8.20
C MET A 81 -36.23 -0.14 -8.72
N THR A 82 -35.81 1.05 -8.30
CA THR A 82 -36.47 2.32 -8.63
C THR A 82 -35.55 3.24 -9.41
N ASP A 83 -36.12 3.93 -10.39
CA ASP A 83 -35.47 5.01 -11.14
C ASP A 83 -36.03 6.35 -10.62
N GLU A 84 -35.36 6.95 -9.65
CA GLU A 84 -35.81 8.21 -9.03
C GLU A 84 -35.64 9.42 -9.97
N ASN A 85 -34.65 9.37 -10.87
CA ASN A 85 -34.29 10.51 -11.73
C ASN A 85 -34.90 10.42 -13.13
N ASN A 86 -35.58 9.32 -13.44
CA ASN A 86 -36.15 9.00 -14.74
C ASN A 86 -35.08 9.06 -15.86
N ASP A 87 -33.87 8.59 -15.55
CA ASP A 87 -32.74 8.55 -16.49
C ASP A 87 -32.57 7.18 -17.16
N GLY A 88 -33.37 6.19 -16.76
CA GLY A 88 -33.30 4.80 -17.22
C GLY A 88 -32.32 3.95 -16.40
N ILE A 89 -31.86 4.47 -15.25
CA ILE A 89 -31.01 3.77 -14.30
C ILE A 89 -31.83 3.41 -13.06
N TYR A 90 -31.94 2.11 -12.82
CA TYR A 90 -32.70 1.56 -11.71
C TYR A 90 -31.74 1.19 -10.59
N THR A 91 -32.04 1.64 -9.38
CA THR A 91 -31.20 1.41 -8.20
C THR A 91 -31.99 0.78 -7.06
N THR A 92 -31.30 0.02 -6.23
CA THR A 92 -31.84 -0.47 -4.95
C THR A 92 -30.72 -0.60 -3.93
N GLN A 93 -31.06 -0.37 -2.66
CA GLN A 93 -30.12 -0.53 -1.55
C GLN A 93 -30.49 -1.79 -0.77
N ILE A 94 -29.51 -2.68 -0.60
CA ILE A 94 -29.65 -3.89 0.19
C ILE A 94 -28.79 -3.71 1.43
N ASN A 95 -29.42 -3.81 2.59
CA ASN A 95 -28.77 -3.53 3.86
C ASN A 95 -28.23 -4.81 4.50
N ASP A 96 -27.12 -4.68 5.23
CA ASP A 96 -26.56 -5.74 6.09
C ASP A 96 -26.36 -7.09 5.38
N ILE A 97 -25.62 -7.11 4.26
CA ILE A 97 -25.39 -8.35 3.52
C ILE A 97 -24.54 -9.32 4.35
N PRO A 98 -25.00 -10.57 4.58
CA PRO A 98 -24.23 -11.53 5.35
C PRO A 98 -22.92 -11.94 4.65
N ASN A 99 -22.01 -12.61 5.37
CA ASN A 99 -20.80 -13.14 4.75
C ASN A 99 -21.13 -14.29 3.81
N GLY A 100 -20.77 -14.18 2.54
CA GLY A 100 -21.02 -15.22 1.54
C GLY A 100 -20.91 -14.73 0.11
N THR A 101 -21.28 -15.62 -0.82
CA THR A 101 -21.46 -15.31 -2.23
C THR A 101 -22.94 -15.48 -2.55
N TYR A 102 -23.59 -14.42 -3.03
CA TYR A 102 -25.02 -14.40 -3.34
C TYR A 102 -25.24 -14.12 -4.82
N THR A 103 -26.18 -14.83 -5.42
CA THR A 103 -26.64 -14.58 -6.78
C THR A 103 -27.97 -13.83 -6.73
N PHE A 104 -28.01 -12.70 -7.41
CA PHE A 104 -29.19 -11.88 -7.63
C PHE A 104 -29.70 -12.12 -9.04
N GLU A 105 -30.88 -12.73 -9.14
CA GLU A 105 -31.62 -12.88 -10.39
C GLU A 105 -32.47 -11.63 -10.59
N ILE A 106 -32.24 -10.94 -11.70
CA ILE A 106 -32.89 -9.68 -12.04
C ILE A 106 -33.80 -9.92 -13.25
N SER A 107 -35.07 -9.61 -13.07
CA SER A 107 -36.08 -9.63 -14.12
C SER A 107 -36.66 -8.24 -14.31
N ALA A 108 -36.91 -7.87 -15.57
CA ALA A 108 -37.47 -6.57 -15.91
C ALA A 108 -38.71 -6.71 -16.79
N PHE A 109 -39.64 -5.76 -16.64
CA PHE A 109 -40.85 -5.65 -17.44
C PHE A 109 -41.07 -4.19 -17.85
N ALA A 110 -40.99 -3.91 -19.15
CA ALA A 110 -41.16 -2.57 -19.72
C ALA A 110 -42.38 -2.44 -20.65
N GLY A 111 -43.11 -3.54 -20.90
CA GLY A 111 -44.22 -3.61 -21.86
C GLY A 111 -44.22 -4.91 -22.66
N ASP A 112 -45.35 -5.25 -23.29
CA ASP A 112 -45.52 -6.50 -24.04
C ASP A 112 -44.72 -6.53 -25.35
N GLU A 113 -44.42 -5.36 -25.89
CA GLU A 113 -43.62 -5.14 -27.09
C GLU A 113 -42.12 -5.40 -26.90
N TYR A 114 -41.66 -5.50 -25.64
CA TYR A 114 -40.26 -5.74 -25.31
C TYR A 114 -40.01 -7.22 -25.04
N TYR A 115 -38.83 -7.67 -25.47
CA TYR A 115 -38.24 -8.95 -25.08
C TYR A 115 -37.02 -8.65 -24.22
N ILE A 116 -37.01 -9.18 -23.01
CA ILE A 116 -36.00 -8.92 -22.00
C ILE A 116 -35.54 -10.28 -21.48
N GLU A 117 -34.22 -10.47 -21.39
CA GLU A 117 -33.63 -11.65 -20.78
C GLU A 117 -33.31 -11.37 -19.32
N ASP A 118 -33.43 -12.40 -18.48
CA ASP A 118 -33.05 -12.31 -17.07
C ASP A 118 -31.53 -12.11 -16.96
N TYR A 119 -31.11 -11.38 -15.93
CA TYR A 119 -29.71 -11.03 -15.71
C TYR A 119 -29.27 -11.41 -14.30
N GLU A 120 -28.04 -11.91 -14.18
CA GLU A 120 -27.49 -12.37 -12.91
C GLU A 120 -26.36 -11.45 -12.44
N ILE A 121 -26.47 -10.99 -11.18
CA ILE A 121 -25.38 -10.29 -10.47
C ILE A 121 -24.91 -11.15 -9.31
N ILE A 122 -23.59 -11.33 -9.22
CA ILE A 122 -22.94 -12.05 -8.12
C ILE A 122 -22.37 -11.03 -7.14
N VAL A 123 -22.84 -11.07 -5.90
CA VAL A 123 -22.31 -10.26 -4.81
C VAL A 123 -21.44 -11.15 -3.93
N VAL A 124 -20.18 -10.75 -3.75
CA VAL A 124 -19.22 -11.43 -2.87
C VAL A 124 -19.00 -10.55 -1.66
N ALA A 125 -19.53 -10.98 -0.51
CA ALA A 125 -19.42 -10.28 0.76
C ALA A 125 -18.37 -10.96 1.65
N ILE A 126 -17.23 -10.29 1.87
CA ILE A 126 -16.08 -10.84 2.57
C ILE A 126 -15.96 -10.17 3.94
N ILE A 127 -15.70 -10.94 5.00
CA ILE A 127 -15.28 -10.36 6.28
C ILE A 127 -13.82 -9.92 6.12
N GLU A 128 -13.57 -8.62 6.05
CA GLU A 128 -12.22 -8.09 6.21
C GLU A 128 -11.69 -8.54 7.58
N ALA A 129 -10.62 -9.33 7.55
CA ALA A 129 -9.91 -9.71 8.77
C ALA A 129 -9.33 -8.44 9.40
N GLN A 130 -10.02 -7.90 10.41
CA GLN A 130 -9.47 -6.83 11.22
C GLN A 130 -8.18 -7.34 11.86
N VAL A 131 -7.04 -6.92 11.30
CA VAL A 131 -5.73 -7.21 11.84
C VAL A 131 -5.63 -6.54 13.20
N ASN A 132 -5.85 -7.32 14.26
CA ASN A 132 -5.80 -6.82 15.61
C ASN A 132 -4.35 -6.41 15.95
N LEU A 133 -4.08 -5.10 15.93
CA LEU A 133 -2.76 -4.50 16.16
C LEU A 133 -2.25 -4.73 17.59
N LEU A 134 -3.09 -5.26 18.48
CA LEU A 134 -2.72 -5.58 19.86
C LEU A 134 -1.61 -6.64 19.93
N PHE A 135 -1.66 -7.67 19.09
CA PHE A 135 -0.64 -8.72 19.10
C PHE A 135 0.77 -8.22 18.67
N PRO A 136 0.94 -7.54 17.52
CA PRO A 136 2.26 -7.05 17.12
C PRO A 136 2.82 -6.00 18.09
N THR A 137 1.97 -5.15 18.68
CA THR A 137 2.42 -4.15 19.66
C THR A 137 2.92 -4.81 20.95
N LEU A 138 2.21 -5.81 21.48
CA LEU A 138 2.69 -6.60 22.63
C LEU A 138 3.98 -7.36 22.31
N PHE A 139 4.11 -7.88 21.09
CA PHE A 139 5.31 -8.60 20.66
C PHE A 139 6.55 -7.69 20.63
N ILE A 140 6.42 -6.48 20.09
CA ILE A 140 7.49 -5.47 20.10
C ILE A 140 7.88 -5.10 21.54
N LEU A 141 6.89 -4.88 22.42
CA LEU A 141 7.13 -4.55 23.82
C LEU A 141 7.87 -5.67 24.56
N SER A 142 7.49 -6.94 24.30
CA SER A 142 8.14 -8.13 24.83
C SER A 142 9.62 -8.21 24.44
N ILE A 143 9.95 -7.95 23.17
CA ILE A 143 11.34 -7.95 22.68
C ILE A 143 12.17 -6.89 23.40
N ILE A 144 11.63 -5.68 23.58
CA ILE A 144 12.34 -4.58 24.27
C ILE A 144 12.62 -4.95 25.73
N LEU A 145 11.62 -5.51 26.43
CA LEU A 145 11.77 -5.98 27.82
C LEU A 145 12.81 -7.10 27.94
N ALA A 146 12.74 -8.10 27.05
CA ALA A 146 13.68 -9.22 27.03
C ALA A 146 15.12 -8.75 26.76
N ALA A 147 15.31 -7.84 25.81
CA ALA A 147 16.62 -7.25 25.50
C ALA A 147 17.14 -6.44 26.69
N GLY A 148 16.30 -5.63 27.34
CA GLY A 148 16.66 -4.89 28.55
C GLY A 148 17.10 -5.79 29.70
N LEU A 149 16.37 -6.88 29.96
CA LEU A 149 16.73 -7.88 30.97
C LEU A 149 18.04 -8.59 30.63
N ALA A 150 18.24 -8.99 29.37
CA ALA A 150 19.48 -9.63 28.94
C ALA A 150 20.70 -8.71 29.12
N ILE A 151 20.59 -7.44 28.71
CA ILE A 151 21.64 -6.43 28.91
C ILE A 151 21.92 -6.24 30.41
N TYR A 152 20.87 -6.15 31.23
CA TYR A 152 21.01 -6.03 32.68
C TYR A 152 21.73 -7.22 33.30
N LEU A 153 21.38 -8.45 32.91
CA LEU A 153 22.03 -9.67 33.41
C LEU A 153 23.51 -9.74 33.00
N ILE A 154 23.83 -9.37 31.76
CA ILE A 154 25.22 -9.30 31.28
C ILE A 154 26.01 -8.26 32.07
N ALA A 155 25.47 -7.04 32.22
CA ALA A 155 26.08 -5.97 33.01
C ALA A 155 26.25 -6.38 34.48
N TYR A 156 25.27 -7.11 35.03
CA TYR A 156 25.32 -7.62 36.38
C TYR A 156 26.47 -8.63 36.54
N GLN A 157 26.56 -9.64 35.67
CA GLN A 157 27.61 -10.66 35.76
C GLN A 157 29.01 -10.09 35.57
N THR A 158 29.17 -9.10 34.69
CA THR A 158 30.47 -8.54 34.31
C THR A 158 30.95 -7.41 35.24
N TYR A 159 30.05 -6.51 35.65
CA TYR A 159 30.41 -5.29 36.39
C TYR A 159 29.88 -5.23 37.82
N LEU A 160 28.64 -5.69 38.08
CA LEU A 160 27.99 -5.47 39.38
C LEU A 160 28.18 -6.62 40.37
N LYS A 161 28.37 -7.86 39.90
CA LYS A 161 28.48 -9.08 40.73
C LYS A 161 29.64 -9.01 41.73
N TYR A 162 30.71 -8.26 41.41
CA TYR A 162 31.88 -8.15 42.28
C TYR A 162 32.27 -6.68 42.50
N PRO A 163 32.51 -6.26 43.76
CA PRO A 163 32.92 -4.91 44.07
C PRO A 163 34.26 -4.56 43.40
N ARG A 164 34.48 -3.27 43.11
CA ARG A 164 35.68 -2.76 42.41
C ARG A 164 37.02 -3.34 42.91
N PRO A 165 37.30 -3.48 44.23
CA PRO A 165 38.56 -4.06 44.70
C PRO A 165 38.76 -5.52 44.26
N VAL A 166 37.74 -6.36 44.37
CA VAL A 166 37.80 -7.78 44.00
C VAL A 166 38.05 -7.94 42.49
N ARG A 167 37.44 -7.07 41.67
CA ARG A 167 37.66 -7.08 40.21
C ARG A 167 39.11 -6.77 39.84
N LYS A 168 39.74 -5.80 40.50
CA LYS A 168 41.16 -5.47 40.26
C LYS A 168 42.04 -6.68 40.57
N ILE A 169 41.86 -7.31 41.73
CA ILE A 169 42.62 -8.50 42.15
C ILE A 169 42.47 -9.62 41.13
N ARG A 170 41.25 -9.91 40.67
CA ARG A 170 41.00 -10.96 39.67
C ARG A 170 41.67 -10.65 38.32
N LYS A 171 41.68 -9.38 37.89
CA LYS A 171 42.39 -8.94 36.67
C LYS A 171 43.90 -9.17 36.82
N TYR A 172 44.48 -8.79 37.95
CA TYR A 172 45.90 -9.04 38.25
C TYR A 172 46.25 -10.53 38.27
N ARG A 173 45.43 -11.37 38.94
CA ARG A 173 45.62 -12.81 38.95
C ARG A 173 45.54 -13.41 37.53
N LYS A 174 44.57 -12.97 36.73
CA LYS A 174 44.46 -13.41 35.33
C LYS A 174 45.68 -13.01 34.51
N THR A 175 46.23 -11.81 34.69
CA THR A 175 47.43 -11.37 33.97
C THR A 175 48.69 -12.13 34.40
N LEU A 176 48.80 -12.52 35.67
CA LEU A 176 49.92 -13.33 36.17
C LEU A 176 49.86 -14.77 35.65
N ASN A 177 48.66 -15.32 35.45
CA ASN A 177 48.47 -16.69 34.94
C ASN A 177 48.49 -16.78 33.40
N LYS A 178 48.79 -15.70 32.67
CA LYS A 178 48.92 -15.78 31.20
C LYS A 178 50.22 -16.48 30.84
N LYS A 179 50.18 -17.39 29.85
CA LYS A 179 51.35 -18.13 29.35
C LYS A 179 52.48 -17.20 28.89
N ASN A 180 52.13 -16.02 28.42
CA ASN A 180 53.07 -14.97 28.04
C ASN A 180 52.95 -13.84 29.08
N PRO A 181 53.83 -13.79 30.10
CA PRO A 181 53.86 -12.65 31.00
C PRO A 181 54.17 -11.38 30.18
N PRO A 182 53.60 -10.22 30.55
CA PRO A 182 54.00 -8.97 29.93
C PRO A 182 55.52 -8.82 30.08
N ASP A 183 56.19 -8.43 29.00
CA ASP A 183 57.63 -8.14 28.99
C ASP A 183 57.90 -6.87 29.80
N VAL A 184 57.90 -7.04 31.12
CA VAL A 184 58.30 -5.99 32.05
C VAL A 184 59.81 -6.01 32.07
N VAL A 185 60.42 -5.25 31.16
CA VAL A 185 61.85 -4.97 31.20
C VAL A 185 62.12 -4.25 32.53
N ILE A 186 62.68 -4.98 33.50
CA ILE A 186 63.13 -4.41 34.77
C ILE A 186 64.36 -3.55 34.43
N VAL A 187 64.10 -2.27 34.18
CA VAL A 187 65.17 -1.30 33.92
C VAL A 187 65.90 -1.06 35.23
N ASP A 188 67.23 -1.21 35.23
CA ASP A 188 68.07 -0.87 36.38
C ASP A 188 67.74 0.53 36.91
N ARG A 189 67.74 0.65 38.24
CA ARG A 189 67.40 1.90 38.94
C ARG A 189 68.21 3.08 38.41
N GLU A 190 69.49 2.86 38.08
CA GLU A 190 70.35 3.90 37.53
C GLU A 190 69.90 4.34 36.13
N LYS A 191 69.53 3.40 35.25
CA LYS A 191 69.01 3.71 33.91
C LYS A 191 67.65 4.41 33.97
N SER A 192 66.76 3.98 34.87
CA SER A 192 65.47 4.66 35.07
C SER A 192 65.68 6.07 35.62
N PHE A 193 66.59 6.22 36.59
CA PHE A 193 66.92 7.53 37.18
C PHE A 193 67.54 8.45 36.14
N ARG A 194 68.54 8.00 35.37
CA ARG A 194 69.15 8.79 34.28
C ARG A 194 68.12 9.19 33.23
N ARG A 195 67.18 8.31 32.86
CA ARG A 195 66.12 8.67 31.89
C ARG A 195 65.21 9.77 32.43
N VAL A 196 64.76 9.66 33.69
CA VAL A 196 63.93 10.70 34.33
C VAL A 196 64.72 11.99 34.51
N PHE A 197 65.95 11.91 35.03
CA PHE A 197 66.85 13.06 35.21
C PHE A 197 67.14 13.77 33.88
N ASN A 198 67.50 13.04 32.83
CA ASN A 198 67.74 13.60 31.49
C ASN A 198 66.46 14.21 30.88
N SER A 199 65.28 13.64 31.13
CA SER A 199 64.02 14.22 30.67
C SER A 199 63.74 15.57 31.34
N GLN A 200 64.11 15.73 32.62
CA GLN A 200 63.95 16.99 33.35
C GLN A 200 65.04 18.01 33.00
N THR A 201 66.31 17.59 32.86
CA THR A 201 67.43 18.49 32.50
C THR A 201 67.46 18.88 31.01
N SER A 202 66.92 18.03 30.13
CA SER A 202 66.72 18.41 28.72
C SER A 202 65.67 19.50 28.55
N PHE A 203 64.69 19.60 29.46
CA PHE A 203 63.72 20.69 29.48
C PHE A 203 64.36 22.01 29.92
N SER A 204 65.18 22.01 30.97
CA SER A 204 65.89 23.21 31.43
C SER A 204 66.95 23.69 30.41
N SER A 205 67.67 22.77 29.76
CA SER A 205 68.64 23.14 28.71
C SER A 205 68.01 23.64 27.42
N LYS A 206 66.76 23.25 27.09
CA LYS A 206 65.99 23.85 25.99
C LYS A 206 65.60 25.30 26.27
N ILE A 207 65.33 25.65 27.53
CA ILE A 207 65.00 27.03 27.93
C ILE A 207 66.23 27.96 27.81
N VAL A 208 67.44 27.45 28.08
CA VAL A 208 68.69 28.23 27.94
C VAL A 208 69.08 28.45 26.47
N LYS A 209 68.73 27.54 25.55
CA LYS A 209 69.07 27.62 24.12
C LYS A 209 68.14 28.50 23.28
N PHE A 210 67.05 29.04 23.84
CA PHE A 210 66.11 29.92 23.12
C PHE A 210 66.59 31.37 22.94
N LYS A 211 67.82 31.72 23.38
CA LYS A 211 68.37 33.09 23.25
C LYS A 211 69.27 33.33 22.04
N SER A 212 69.32 32.43 21.06
CA SER A 212 69.96 32.71 19.76
C SER A 212 69.00 32.45 18.60
N LEU A 213 68.23 33.49 18.28
CA LEU A 213 67.45 33.63 17.05
C LEU A 213 68.36 33.45 15.82
N SER A 214 68.02 32.50 14.96
CA SER A 214 68.43 32.52 13.55
C SER A 214 67.35 31.88 12.69
N LYS A 215 66.87 32.73 11.80
CA LYS A 215 65.70 32.67 10.94
C LYS A 215 65.90 31.67 9.78
N LYS A 216 64.94 30.78 9.53
CA LYS A 216 64.55 30.35 8.18
C LYS A 216 63.24 29.54 8.18
N ILE A 217 62.24 30.11 7.53
CA ILE A 217 60.99 29.45 7.13
C ILE A 217 61.28 28.69 5.83
N PRO A 218 60.72 27.47 5.66
CA PRO A 218 60.17 27.13 4.36
C PRO A 218 58.78 26.47 4.46
N GLU A 219 57.80 27.16 3.88
CA GLU A 219 56.98 26.74 2.75
C GLU A 219 56.87 25.23 2.44
N LYS A 220 55.66 24.67 2.59
CA LYS A 220 54.86 24.02 1.52
C LYS A 220 53.68 23.26 2.12
N MET A 221 52.49 23.84 2.06
CA MET A 221 51.24 23.12 2.31
C MET A 221 50.97 22.15 1.15
N ARG A 222 50.77 20.86 1.46
CA ARG A 222 50.13 19.89 0.57
C ARG A 222 48.80 19.47 1.20
N LYS A 223 47.70 19.84 0.54
CA LYS A 223 46.35 19.33 0.83
C LYS A 223 46.27 17.85 0.42
N PRO A 224 45.59 16.98 1.19
CA PRO A 224 45.17 15.68 0.68
C PRO A 224 43.93 15.81 -0.21
N ASN A 225 43.95 15.09 -1.34
CA ASN A 225 42.81 14.86 -2.23
C ASN A 225 41.69 14.14 -1.48
N LEU A 226 40.46 14.63 -1.67
CA LEU A 226 39.22 14.00 -1.24
C LEU A 226 38.46 13.60 -2.51
N GLU A 227 38.71 12.40 -3.00
CA GLU A 227 37.86 11.75 -4.02
C GLU A 227 36.95 10.76 -3.31
N ALA A 228 35.67 11.11 -3.22
CA ALA A 228 34.50 10.23 -3.24
C ALA A 228 33.24 11.09 -2.94
N SER A 229 32.94 12.05 -3.81
CA SER A 229 31.59 12.61 -3.88
C SER A 229 30.74 11.63 -4.67
N LEU A 230 29.99 10.78 -3.97
CA LEU A 230 28.79 10.22 -4.56
C LEU A 230 27.82 11.38 -4.82
N ASP A 231 27.47 11.55 -6.08
CA ASP A 231 26.58 12.51 -6.72
C ASP A 231 25.62 13.26 -5.77
N SER A 232 26.01 14.49 -5.42
CA SER A 232 25.11 15.47 -4.83
C SER A 232 23.90 15.76 -5.73
N GLU A 233 24.03 15.58 -7.05
CA GLU A 233 22.94 15.73 -8.00
C GLU A 233 21.88 14.62 -7.84
N GLN A 234 22.29 13.36 -7.63
CA GLN A 234 21.36 12.27 -7.36
C GLN A 234 20.59 12.45 -6.04
N LEU A 235 21.21 13.10 -5.05
CA LEU A 235 20.54 13.44 -3.79
C LEU A 235 19.55 14.59 -3.94
N ILE A 236 19.80 15.52 -4.86
CA ILE A 236 18.91 16.63 -5.17
C ILE A 236 17.67 16.11 -5.91
N ASP A 237 17.84 15.27 -6.94
CA ASP A 237 16.72 14.70 -7.71
C ASP A 237 15.81 13.84 -6.82
N LYS A 238 16.40 13.00 -5.96
CA LYS A 238 15.65 12.16 -5.02
C LYS A 238 14.93 12.97 -3.92
N SER A 239 15.36 14.20 -3.68
CA SER A 239 14.69 15.12 -2.75
C SER A 239 13.52 15.87 -3.40
N LEU A 240 13.59 16.11 -4.72
CA LEU A 240 12.53 16.73 -5.50
C LEU A 240 11.37 15.75 -5.73
N GLU A 241 11.64 14.48 -6.07
CA GLU A 241 10.60 13.45 -6.22
C GLU A 241 9.79 13.26 -4.93
N LYS A 242 10.46 13.23 -3.77
CA LYS A 242 9.79 13.11 -2.46
C LYS A 242 8.93 14.31 -2.10
N ARG A 243 9.24 15.50 -2.62
CA ARG A 243 8.41 16.69 -2.43
C ARG A 243 7.12 16.60 -3.25
N GLU A 244 7.21 16.16 -4.51
CA GLU A 244 6.03 15.96 -5.36
C GLU A 244 5.07 14.91 -4.81
N GLU A 245 5.59 13.81 -4.23
CA GLU A 245 4.76 12.81 -3.54
C GLU A 245 4.03 13.38 -2.33
N LEU A 246 4.70 14.24 -1.55
CA LEU A 246 4.11 14.89 -0.38
C LEU A 246 3.02 15.88 -0.76
N ASP A 247 3.23 16.67 -1.82
CA ASP A 247 2.23 17.63 -2.30
C ASP A 247 0.96 16.92 -2.80
N LYS A 248 1.11 15.79 -3.50
CA LYS A 248 -0.03 14.94 -3.92
C LYS A 248 -0.82 14.37 -2.73
N LEU A 249 -0.14 14.02 -1.64
CA LEU A 249 -0.81 13.54 -0.41
C LEU A 249 -1.57 14.66 0.31
N ILE A 250 -1.03 15.88 0.32
CA ILE A 250 -1.68 17.05 0.91
C ILE A 250 -2.93 17.42 0.11
N GLU A 251 -2.85 17.45 -1.22
CA GLU A 251 -3.97 17.77 -2.09
C GLU A 251 -5.11 16.74 -1.98
N LYS A 252 -4.74 15.45 -1.83
CA LYS A 252 -5.69 14.36 -1.55
C LYS A 252 -6.34 14.47 -0.16
N SER A 253 -5.66 15.08 0.82
CA SER A 253 -6.22 15.29 2.17
C SER A 253 -7.18 16.48 2.24
N ILE A 254 -6.97 17.51 1.41
CA ILE A 254 -7.80 18.73 1.38
C ILE A 254 -9.08 18.51 0.55
N SER A 255 -9.02 17.67 -0.49
CA SER A 255 -10.16 17.36 -1.35
C SER A 255 -11.15 16.34 -0.78
N LYS A 256 -10.92 15.81 0.44
CA LYS A 256 -11.87 14.91 1.10
C LYS A 256 -13.02 15.75 1.69
N PRO A 257 -14.26 15.65 1.15
CA PRO A 257 -15.39 16.38 1.70
C PRO A 257 -15.66 15.91 3.13
N LYS A 258 -15.87 16.88 4.04
CA LYS A 258 -16.36 16.61 5.39
C LYS A 258 -17.81 16.12 5.27
N ASN A 259 -18.00 14.83 5.46
CA ASN A 259 -19.27 14.26 5.90
C ASN A 259 -19.41 14.48 7.41
#